data_AF-A0A3B1CEA6-F1
#
_entry.id   AF-A0A3B1CEA6-F1
#
_cell.length_a   1.000
_cell.length_b   1.000
_cell.length_c   1.000
_cell.angle_alpha   90.00
_cell.angle_beta   90.00
_cell.angle_gamma   90.00
#
_symmetry.space_group_name_H-M   'P 1'
#
loop_
_entity.id
_entity.type
_entity.pdbx_description
1 polymer ?
#
loop_
_entity_poly.entity_id
_entity_poly.type
_entity_poly.pdbx_seq_one_letter_code
_entity_poly.pdbx_strand_id
1 'polypeptide(L)'
;MNSYRSVFTAIVMAGALAACASNSLQIDEPYAITKEKVALLKEGEATKEDVTRMFGGPEMVTPVKGGKVYFYKSLSLNSLWVTFKSDGTVKKLKWSD
;
A
#
# COMPACT_ATOMS: atom_id res chain seq x y z
N MET A 1 -1.11 -49.50 46.82
CA MET A 1 -2.03 -48.52 46.21
C MET A 1 -1.55 -47.13 46.56
N ASN A 2 -0.80 -46.47 45.67
CA ASN A 2 -0.48 -45.05 45.79
C ASN A 2 -0.79 -44.41 44.44
N SER A 3 -2.01 -43.91 44.36
CA SER A 3 -2.57 -43.22 43.22
C SER A 3 -2.14 -41.74 43.25
N TYR A 4 -2.11 -41.10 42.09
CA TYR A 4 -1.98 -39.65 41.88
C TYR A 4 -0.57 -39.02 41.94
N ARG A 5 0.33 -39.42 41.04
CA ARG A 5 1.46 -38.57 40.60
C ARG A 5 1.64 -38.61 39.09
N SER A 6 0.64 -38.23 38.29
CA SER A 6 0.87 -38.15 36.83
C SER A 6 -0.20 -37.41 36.02
N VAL A 7 -0.58 -36.18 36.37
CA VAL A 7 -1.49 -35.41 35.48
C VAL A 7 -1.11 -33.93 35.31
N PHE A 8 -0.33 -33.33 36.20
CA PHE A 8 -0.09 -31.88 36.16
C PHE A 8 1.10 -31.40 35.30
N THR A 9 1.80 -32.30 34.59
CA THR A 9 3.00 -31.94 33.80
C THR A 9 2.77 -31.96 32.28
N ALA A 10 1.51 -31.94 31.83
CA ALA A 10 1.17 -32.04 30.40
C ALA A 10 0.52 -30.77 29.82
N ILE A 11 0.55 -29.62 30.53
CA ILE A 11 -0.14 -28.38 30.09
C ILE A 11 0.83 -27.30 29.58
N VAL A 12 2.16 -27.50 29.69
CA VAL A 12 3.14 -26.42 29.41
C VAL A 12 3.59 -26.36 27.93
N MET A 13 3.25 -27.35 27.09
CA MET A 13 3.93 -27.53 25.80
C MET A 13 3.03 -27.45 24.55
N ALA A 14 1.86 -26.81 24.64
CA ALA A 14 0.94 -26.62 23.50
C ALA A 14 0.71 -25.15 23.10
N GLY A 15 1.36 -24.18 23.76
CA GLY A 15 1.10 -22.74 23.55
C GLY A 15 2.06 -22.00 22.61
N ALA A 16 3.13 -22.63 22.13
CA ALA A 16 4.25 -21.90 21.51
C ALA A 16 4.21 -21.80 19.96
N LEU A 17 3.23 -22.41 19.27
CA LEU A 17 3.22 -22.47 17.80
C LEU A 17 2.27 -21.48 17.11
N ALA A 18 1.49 -20.70 17.85
CA ALA A 18 0.53 -19.75 17.27
C ALA A 18 1.12 -18.35 16.97
N ALA A 19 2.43 -18.14 17.12
CA ALA A 19 3.06 -16.82 17.00
C ALA A 19 3.65 -16.50 15.60
N CYS A 20 3.66 -17.46 14.66
CA CYS A 20 4.39 -17.29 13.39
C CYS A 20 3.49 -17.43 12.16
N ALA A 21 2.38 -16.71 12.09
CA ALA A 21 1.62 -16.59 10.84
C ALA A 21 0.99 -15.21 10.66
N SER A 22 1.68 -14.17 11.08
CA SER A 22 1.41 -12.80 10.61
C SER A 22 2.62 -12.30 9.82
N ASN A 23 3.02 -13.06 8.80
CA ASN A 23 3.89 -12.53 7.76
C ASN A 23 3.02 -11.63 6.87
N SER A 24 2.79 -10.40 7.34
CA SER A 24 2.60 -9.29 6.41
C SER A 24 3.83 -9.34 5.50
N LEU A 25 3.62 -9.71 4.24
CA LEU A 25 4.63 -9.55 3.19
C LEU A 25 4.93 -8.06 3.11
N GLN A 26 5.87 -7.60 3.94
CA GLN A 26 6.52 -6.30 3.81
C GLN A 26 7.42 -6.41 2.58
N ILE A 27 6.79 -6.42 1.40
CA ILE A 27 7.51 -6.22 0.16
C ILE A 27 7.86 -4.74 0.17
N ASP A 28 9.10 -4.44 0.53
CA ASP A 28 9.68 -3.11 0.49
C ASP A 28 9.89 -2.74 -0.99
N GLU A 29 8.81 -2.49 -1.71
CA GLU A 29 8.89 -2.05 -3.10
C GLU A 29 9.08 -0.53 -3.12
N PRO A 30 10.17 -0.03 -3.71
CA PRO A 30 10.46 1.41 -3.75
C PRO A 30 9.31 2.20 -4.42
N TYR A 31 8.61 1.59 -5.37
CA TYR A 31 7.47 2.16 -6.09
C TYR A 31 6.10 1.78 -5.52
N ALA A 32 6.05 1.06 -4.39
CA ALA A 32 4.78 0.75 -3.75
C ALA A 32 3.98 2.02 -3.52
N ILE A 33 2.74 2.04 -4.01
CA ILE A 33 1.83 3.16 -3.86
C ILE A 33 1.06 2.94 -2.56
N THR A 34 1.39 3.74 -1.56
CA THR A 34 0.74 3.70 -0.25
C THR A 34 0.06 5.03 0.04
N LYS A 35 -0.93 5.02 0.93
CA LYS A 35 -1.66 6.22 1.33
C LYS A 35 -0.74 7.29 1.92
N GLU A 36 0.28 6.87 2.66
CA GLU A 36 1.28 7.73 3.28
C GLU A 36 2.12 8.44 2.21
N LYS A 37 2.60 7.71 1.19
CA LYS A 37 3.33 8.31 0.08
C LYS A 37 2.44 9.23 -0.76
N VAL A 38 1.18 8.86 -0.99
CA VAL A 38 0.22 9.73 -1.71
C VAL A 38 -0.01 11.03 -0.94
N ALA A 39 -0.07 10.99 0.39
CA ALA A 39 -0.23 12.19 1.22
C ALA A 39 0.97 13.16 1.16
N LEU A 40 2.14 12.71 0.70
CA LEU A 40 3.30 13.59 0.45
C LEU A 40 3.12 14.45 -0.80
N LEU A 41 2.27 14.03 -1.74
CA LEU A 41 1.99 14.81 -2.95
C LEU A 41 0.96 15.90 -2.65
N LYS A 42 1.40 17.16 -2.77
CA LYS A 42 0.52 18.32 -2.61
C LYS A 42 -0.03 18.76 -3.97
N GLU A 43 -1.35 18.90 -4.05
CA GLU A 43 -2.02 19.47 -5.22
C GLU A 43 -1.55 20.90 -5.47
N GLY A 44 -1.27 21.24 -6.73
CA GLY A 44 -0.76 22.54 -7.15
C GLY A 44 0.74 22.77 -6.97
N GLU A 45 1.43 21.91 -6.20
CA GLU A 45 2.89 21.99 -5.99
C GLU A 45 3.61 20.82 -6.67
N ALA A 46 3.13 19.59 -6.44
CA ALA A 46 3.76 18.40 -7.01
C ALA A 46 3.64 18.39 -8.54
N THR A 47 4.69 17.94 -9.22
CA THR A 47 4.75 17.85 -10.68
C THR A 47 4.55 16.42 -11.17
N LYS A 48 4.34 16.26 -12.49
CA LYS A 48 4.32 14.94 -13.11
C LYS A 48 5.63 14.17 -12.87
N GLU A 49 6.76 14.86 -12.88
CA GLU A 49 8.08 14.31 -12.62
C GLU A 49 8.19 13.80 -11.18
N ASP A 50 7.62 14.51 -10.20
CA ASP A 50 7.57 14.06 -8.81
C ASP A 50 6.76 12.78 -8.64
N VAL A 51 5.57 12.73 -9.24
CA VAL A 51 4.71 11.53 -9.24
C VAL A 51 5.43 10.35 -9.88
N THR A 52 6.09 10.59 -11.03
CA THR A 52 6.83 9.56 -11.75
C THR A 52 8.03 9.05 -10.96
N ARG A 53 8.74 9.94 -10.26
CA ARG A 53 9.86 9.57 -9.40
C ARG A 53 9.42 8.72 -8.20
N MET A 54 8.24 8.99 -7.65
CA MET A 54 7.72 8.27 -6.49
C MET A 54 7.10 6.92 -6.84
N PHE A 55 6.35 6.85 -7.95
CA PHE A 55 5.50 5.70 -8.26
C PHE A 55 5.81 5.03 -9.60
N GLY A 56 6.80 5.54 -10.34
CA GLY A 56 7.07 5.08 -11.70
C GLY A 56 6.05 5.58 -12.71
N GLY A 57 5.95 4.89 -13.83
CA GLY A 57 4.99 5.22 -14.88
C GLY A 57 3.53 4.90 -14.47
N PRO A 58 2.54 5.58 -15.07
CA PRO A 58 1.15 5.20 -14.93
C PRO A 58 0.88 3.87 -15.66
N GLU A 59 -0.04 3.08 -15.13
CA GLU A 59 -0.49 1.84 -15.79
C GLU A 59 -1.44 2.13 -16.94
N MET A 60 -2.21 3.23 -16.81
CA MET A 60 -3.12 3.66 -17.86
C MET A 60 -3.23 5.17 -17.88
N VAL A 61 -3.36 5.72 -19.09
CA VAL A 61 -3.67 7.14 -19.31
C VAL A 61 -4.94 7.24 -20.13
N THR A 62 -5.99 7.78 -19.52
CA THR A 62 -7.31 7.88 -20.15
C THR A 62 -7.57 9.33 -20.57
N PRO A 63 -7.85 9.61 -21.86
CA PRO A 63 -8.29 10.93 -22.29
C PRO A 63 -9.71 11.19 -21.77
N VAL A 64 -9.93 12.37 -21.21
CA VAL A 64 -11.25 12.82 -20.71
C VAL A 64 -11.55 14.22 -21.24
N LYS A 65 -12.83 14.63 -21.18
CA LYS A 65 -13.20 16.00 -21.52
C LYS A 65 -12.48 16.97 -20.57
N GLY A 66 -11.55 17.76 -21.11
CA GLY A 66 -10.75 18.71 -20.34
C GLY A 66 -9.38 18.20 -19.86
N GLY A 67 -8.89 17.06 -20.34
CA GLY A 67 -7.49 16.65 -20.11
C GLY A 67 -7.24 15.15 -20.19
N LYS A 68 -6.28 14.68 -19.40
CA LYS A 68 -5.92 13.26 -19.24
C LYS A 68 -5.97 12.89 -17.77
N VAL A 69 -6.44 11.68 -17.47
CA VAL A 69 -6.38 11.07 -16.14
C VAL A 69 -5.34 9.96 -16.19
N TYR A 70 -4.47 9.92 -15.18
CA TYR A 70 -3.39 8.96 -15.04
C TYR A 70 -3.74 8.01 -13.90
N PHE A 71 -3.73 6.73 -14.19
CA PHE A 71 -4.08 5.67 -13.26
C PHE A 71 -2.84 4.90 -12.84
N TYR A 72 -2.70 4.69 -11.53
CA TYR A 72 -1.64 3.89 -10.94
C TYR A 72 -2.28 2.88 -9.99
N LYS A 73 -1.77 1.64 -10.03
CA LYS A 73 -2.30 0.52 -9.25
C LYS A 73 -1.31 0.14 -8.16
N SER A 74 -1.77 0.00 -6.91
CA SER A 74 -0.94 -0.54 -5.84
C SER A 74 -0.95 -2.07 -5.83
N LEU A 75 0.05 -2.66 -5.15
CA LEU A 75 0.12 -4.12 -4.95
C LEU A 75 -1.07 -4.66 -4.15
N SER A 76 -1.63 -3.84 -3.25
CA SER A 76 -2.79 -4.18 -2.43
C SER A 76 -4.12 -4.00 -3.16
N LEU A 77 -4.10 -3.80 -4.48
CA LEU A 77 -5.27 -3.51 -5.34
C LEU A 77 -5.92 -2.14 -5.14
N ASN A 78 -5.37 -1.29 -4.26
CA ASN A 78 -5.76 0.10 -4.14
C ASN A 78 -5.39 0.87 -5.42
N SER A 79 -6.01 2.02 -5.63
CA SER A 79 -5.77 2.81 -6.84
C SER A 79 -5.55 4.30 -6.57
N LEU A 80 -4.63 4.87 -7.34
CA LEU A 80 -4.39 6.31 -7.39
C LEU A 80 -4.76 6.85 -8.77
N TRP A 81 -5.57 7.89 -8.77
CA TRP A 81 -5.94 8.64 -9.97
C TRP A 81 -5.37 10.05 -9.86
N VAL A 82 -4.60 10.46 -10.85
CA VAL A 82 -3.95 11.77 -10.90
C VAL A 82 -4.40 12.51 -12.15
N THR A 83 -4.74 13.79 -11.99
CA THR A 83 -4.90 14.71 -13.13
C THR A 83 -3.89 15.83 -13.00
N PHE A 84 -3.34 16.25 -14.12
CA PHE A 84 -2.39 17.36 -14.18
C PHE A 84 -3.03 18.57 -14.85
N LYS A 85 -2.56 19.76 -14.48
CA LYS A 85 -2.82 20.99 -15.21
C LYS A 85 -1.98 21.02 -16.49
N SER A 86 -2.23 22.01 -17.34
CA SER A 86 -1.46 22.24 -18.57
C SER A 86 0.01 22.54 -18.33
N ASP A 87 0.37 23.08 -17.16
CA ASP A 87 1.74 23.38 -16.74
C ASP A 87 2.49 22.16 -16.18
N GLY A 88 1.84 21.00 -16.11
CA GLY A 88 2.43 19.76 -15.57
C GLY A 88 2.31 19.58 -14.05
N THR A 89 1.72 20.54 -13.32
CA THR A 89 1.46 20.40 -11.89
C THR A 89 0.24 19.52 -11.62
N VAL A 90 0.22 18.82 -10.48
CA VAL A 90 -0.89 18.01 -10.02
C VAL A 90 -2.09 18.92 -9.80
N LYS A 91 -3.17 18.66 -10.54
CA LYS A 91 -4.46 19.34 -10.40
C LYS A 91 -5.33 18.68 -9.34
N LYS A 92 -5.35 17.35 -9.30
CA LYS A 92 -6.18 16.58 -8.40
C LYS A 92 -5.62 15.17 -8.19
N LEU A 93 -5.66 14.70 -6.95
CA LEU A 93 -5.37 13.33 -6.54
C LEU A 93 -6.66 12.67 -6.02
N LYS A 94 -6.87 11.40 -6.39
CA LYS A 94 -7.91 10.57 -5.80
C LYS A 94 -7.33 9.20 -5.47
N TRP A 95 -7.25 8.93 -4.18
CA TRP A 95 -6.91 7.62 -3.64
C TRP A 95 -8.18 6.81 -3.40
N SER A 96 -8.17 5.52 -3.77
CA SER A 96 -9.21 4.56 -3.44
C SER A 96 -8.56 3.36 -2.79
N ASP A 97 -8.89 3.17 -1.52
CA ASP A 97 -8.66 1.93 -0.77
C ASP A 97 -9.55 0.81 -1.29
#